data_AF-A0A2A9DNP6-F1
#
_entry.id   AF-A0A2A9DNP6-F1
#
_cell.length_a   1.000
_cell.length_b   1.000
_cell.length_c   1.000
_cell.angle_alpha   90.00
_cell.angle_beta   90.00
_cell.angle_gamma   90.00
#
_symmetry.space_group_name_H-M   'P 1'
#
loop_
_entity.id
_entity.type
_entity.pdbx_description
1 polymer ?
#
loop_
_entity_poly.entity_id
_entity_poly.type
_entity_poly.pdbx_seq_one_letter_code
_entity_poly.pdbx_strand_id
1 'polypeptide(L)' 'MEEIHIAAQHTNVPLNDFMTRLMAQELPMVDSTTRILVYEELRNYEGPIITSQEELPERIRELMDL' A
#
# COMPACT_ATOMS: atom_id res chain seq x y z
N MET A 1 -10.75 21.45 -13.44
CA MET A 1 -9.35 21.32 -12.99
C MET A 1 -9.30 20.04 -12.21
N GLU A 2 -8.73 19.01 -12.81
CA GLU A 2 -8.61 17.69 -12.20
C GLU A 2 -7.47 17.79 -11.19
N GLU A 3 -7.79 17.71 -9.89
CA GLU A 3 -6.78 17.68 -8.83
C GLU A 3 -5.94 16.42 -9.04
N ILE A 4 -4.82 16.62 -9.71
CA ILE A 4 -3.82 15.61 -9.97
C ILE A 4 -3.25 15.27 -8.58
N HIS A 5 -3.68 14.15 -8.02
CA HIS A 5 -3.12 13.62 -6.77
C HIS A 5 -1.71 13.08 -7.09
N ILE A 6 -0.70 13.97 -7.15
CA ILE A 6 0.72 13.65 -7.43
C ILE A 6 1.40 12.93 -6.24
N ALA A 7 0.65 12.23 -5.40
CA ALA A 7 1.22 11.35 -4.37
C ALA A 7 1.40 9.91 -4.88
N ALA A 8 0.65 9.49 -5.89
CA ALA A 8 0.65 8.09 -6.37
C ALA A 8 1.78 7.76 -7.37
N GLN A 9 2.49 8.75 -7.93
CA GLN A 9 3.42 8.54 -9.05
C GLN A 9 4.88 8.23 -8.66
N HIS A 10 5.25 8.31 -7.38
CA HIS A 10 6.65 8.12 -6.96
C HIS A 10 6.91 6.90 -6.07
N THR A 11 5.87 6.18 -5.67
CA THR A 11 6.04 4.91 -4.99
C THR A 11 5.94 3.82 -6.05
N ASN A 12 7.09 3.28 -6.47
CA ASN A 12 7.19 2.06 -7.27
C ASN A 12 6.76 0.86 -6.40
N VAL A 13 5.52 0.90 -5.89
CA VAL A 13 4.92 -0.15 -5.07
C VAL A 13 4.22 -1.15 -5.99
N PRO A 14 4.25 -2.43 -5.66
CA PRO A 14 3.66 -3.49 -6.47
C PRO A 14 2.14 -3.54 -6.27
N LEU A 15 1.44 -2.41 -6.38
CA LEU A 15 0.00 -2.27 -6.17
C LEU A 15 -0.68 -1.77 -7.44
N ASN A 16 -1.87 -2.28 -7.75
CA ASN A 16 -2.71 -1.69 -8.81
C ASN A 16 -3.35 -0.37 -8.35
N ASP A 17 -4.03 0.34 -9.25
CA ASP A 17 -4.67 1.64 -8.94
C ASP A 17 -5.70 1.54 -7.80
N PHE A 18 -6.42 0.42 -7.69
CA PHE A 18 -7.40 0.19 -6.63
C PHE A 18 -6.72 0.07 -5.26
N MET A 19 -5.75 -0.84 -5.15
CA MET A 19 -4.99 -1.07 -3.93
C MET A 19 -4.18 0.17 -3.54
N THR A 20 -3.63 0.90 -4.51
CA THR A 20 -2.93 2.18 -4.26
C THR A 20 -3.86 3.20 -3.61
N ARG A 21 -5.11 3.34 -4.11
CA ARG A 21 -6.11 4.23 -3.50
C ARG A 21 -6.58 3.75 -2.13
N LEU A 22 -6.80 2.45 -1.97
CA LEU A 22 -7.17 1.84 -0.69
C LEU A 22 -6.09 2.12 0.36
N MET A 23 -4.84 1.78 0.05
CA MET A 23 -3.70 2.03 0.92
C MET A 23 -3.54 3.53 1.23
N ALA A 24 -3.78 4.42 0.27
CA ALA A 24 -3.74 5.85 0.52
C ALA A 24 -4.82 6.33 1.52
N GLN A 25 -5.95 5.63 1.65
CA GLN A 25 -7.01 5.93 2.61
C GLN A 25 -6.77 5.28 3.98
N GLU A 26 -6.22 4.06 4.00
CA GLU A 26 -5.98 3.29 5.23
C GLU A 26 -4.65 3.67 5.93
N LEU A 27 -3.57 3.92 5.18
CA LEU A 27 -2.25 4.24 5.76
C LEU A 27 -2.23 5.46 6.69
N PRO A 28 -3.04 6.52 6.47
CA PRO A 28 -3.19 7.61 7.43
C PRO A 28 -3.79 7.19 8.78
N MET A 29 -4.60 6.13 8.81
CA MET A 29 -5.31 5.64 10.01
C MET A 29 -4.46 4.69 10.85
N VAL A 30 -3.48 4.00 10.25
CA VAL A 30 -2.53 3.16 10.99
C VAL A 30 -1.44 4.00 11.67
N ASP A 31 -0.82 3.44 12.70
CA ASP A 31 0.25 4.11 13.44
C ASP A 31 1.48 4.36 12.55
N SER A 32 2.29 5.36 12.91
CA SER A 32 3.47 5.74 12.13
C SER A 32 4.50 4.60 11.99
N THR A 33 4.58 3.69 12.96
CA THR A 33 5.46 2.51 12.92
C THR A 33 4.94 1.50 11.91
N THR A 34 3.65 1.16 11.98
CA THR A 34 3.01 0.25 11.03
C THR A 34 3.15 0.74 9.60
N ARG A 35 2.96 2.04 9.35
CA ARG A 35 3.10 2.63 8.02
C ARG A 35 4.49 2.39 7.42
N ILE A 36 5.55 2.55 8.23
CA ILE A 36 6.94 2.32 7.80
C ILE A 36 7.11 0.84 7.42
N LEU A 37 6.64 -0.07 8.28
CA LEU A 37 6.74 -1.52 8.03
C LEU A 37 5.99 -1.94 6.76
N VAL A 38 4.80 -1.40 6.51
CA VAL A 38 4.04 -1.68 5.27
C VAL A 38 4.82 -1.20 4.05
N TYR A 39 5.41 -0.01 4.08
CA TYR A 39 6.22 0.47 2.94
C TYR A 39 7.51 -0.34 2.74
N GLU A 40 8.15 -0.79 3.82
CA GLU A 40 9.32 -1.67 3.73
C GLU A 40 8.94 -3.01 3.11
N GLU A 41 7.85 -3.61 3.56
CA GLU A 41 7.38 -4.90 3.05
C GLU A 41 6.97 -4.79 1.56
N LEU A 42 6.23 -3.73 1.19
CA LEU A 42 5.88 -3.46 -0.22
C LEU A 42 7.11 -3.19 -1.08
N ARG A 43 8.15 -2.55 -0.54
CA ARG A 43 9.40 -2.28 -1.26
C ARG A 43 10.22 -3.55 -1.49
N ASN A 44 10.19 -4.48 -0.54
CA ASN A 44 10.91 -5.75 -0.61
C ASN A 44 10.11 -6.85 -1.32
N TYR A 45 8.85 -6.60 -1.67
CA TYR A 45 8.01 -7.57 -2.35
C TYR A 45 8.41 -7.73 -3.82
N GLU A 46 8.97 -8.88 -4.15
CA GLU A 46 9.38 -9.28 -5.50
C GLU A 46 8.33 -10.20 -6.17
N GLY A 47 7.07 -9.78 -6.18
CA GLY A 47 5.94 -10.55 -6.74
C GLY A 47 5.13 -9.83 -7.82
N PRO A 48 4.02 -10.44 -8.29
CA PRO A 48 3.11 -9.80 -9.23
C PRO A 48 2.41 -8.59 -8.63
N ILE A 49 1.84 -7.74 -9.47
CA ILE A 49 1.07 -6.58 -9.00
C ILE A 49 -0.09 -7.07 -8.13
N ILE A 50 -0.15 -6.58 -6.90
CA ILE A 50 -1.20 -6.86 -5.92
C ILE A 50 -2.45 -6.10 -6.34
N THR A 51 -3.52 -6.86 -6.57
CA THR A 51 -4.81 -6.38 -7.05
C THR A 51 -5.92 -6.49 -6.02
N SER A 52 -5.69 -7.26 -4.95
CA SER A 52 -6.64 -7.50 -3.86
C SER A 52 -5.94 -7.55 -2.50
N GLN A 53 -6.70 -7.45 -1.41
CA GLN A 53 -6.16 -7.56 -0.06
C GLN A 53 -5.60 -8.95 0.25
N GLU A 54 -6.18 -10.01 -0.35
CA GLU A 54 -5.73 -11.39 -0.18
C GLU A 54 -4.34 -11.64 -0.79
N GLU A 55 -3.97 -10.87 -1.81
CA GLU A 55 -2.66 -10.91 -2.46
C GLU A 55 -1.57 -10.15 -1.67
N LEU A 56 -1.95 -9.41 -0.62
CA LEU A 56 -0.99 -8.76 0.25
C LEU A 56 -0.15 -9.79 1.02
N PRO A 57 1.16 -9.53 1.20
CA PRO A 57 1.98 -10.23 2.16
C PRO A 57 1.27 -10.38 3.50
N GLU A 58 1.33 -11.56 4.09
CA GLU A 58 0.71 -11.87 5.39
C GLU A 58 1.07 -10.82 6.44
N ARG A 59 2.33 -10.38 6.43
CA ARG A 59 2.81 -9.32 7.31
C ARG A 59 2.05 -8.00 7.18
N ILE A 60 1.69 -7.58 5.95
CA ILE A 60 0.93 -6.35 5.73
C ILE A 60 -0.51 -6.52 6.22
N ARG A 61 -1.11 -7.69 6.00
CA ARG A 61 -2.47 -7.98 6.47
C ARG A 61 -2.56 -7.94 8.00
N GLU A 62 -1.59 -8.55 8.69
CA GLU A 62 -1.50 -8.48 10.16
C GLU A 62 -1.35 -7.04 10.66
N LEU A 63 -0.52 -6.26 9.98
CA LEU A 63 -0.27 -4.86 10.32
C LEU A 63 -1.48 -3.96 10.10
N MET A 64 -2.29 -4.27 9.09
CA MET A 64 -3.48 -3.50 8.72
C MET A 64 -4.78 -4.05 9.31
N ASP A 65 -4.72 -5.18 10.02
CA ASP A 65 -5.87 -5.88 10.61
C ASP A 65 -6.96 -6.21 9.54
N LEU A 66 -6.52 -6.64 8.36
CA LEU A 66 -7.34 -6.97 7.17
C LEU A 66 -7.63 -8.47 7.03
#